data_AF-A0A942H964-F1
#
_entry.id   AF-A0A942H964-F1
#
_cell.length_a   1.000
_cell.length_b   1.000
_cell.length_c   1.000
_cell.angle_alpha   90.00
_cell.angle_beta   90.00
_cell.angle_gamma   90.00
#
_symmetry.space_group_name_H-M   'P 1'
#
loop_
_entity.id
_entity.type
_entity.pdbx_description
1 polymer ?
#
loop_
_entity_poly.entity_id
_entity_poly.type
_entity_poly.pdbx_seq_one_letter_code
_entity_poly.pdbx_strand_id
1 'polypeptide(L)'
;MPNEGTFALDLLGVEQQTITDPDVDISFHRGSDNKIVSQSLNLAFPPKKKFKLPAFPQAQNLYADIAPSRYRLRKSGFFTLTNGETIARNLTVLRDPKQWQASFTPWQQLPKSFKSLREVLQRSPNINVKEKKSLIFPLFTSEAYDGVTDEKALLAKTALLNLYAKTTLLIEPVHNQQPWFSFVIRILQIGRERFIAQVDPQMGTIVRTIKDNLNQYKMYKHTNAQNHYENVAGAAPADFKVLKSKMFSIKSDEETGNIQLTLAPARDAEGDEILLLDVDIDENGTLMKHLCDMFKHIFLGGTHPYDIHEYLRLAHSTADLGYRLMPRRS
;
A
#
# COMPACT_ATOMS: atom_id res chain seq x y z
N MET A 1 -38.79 30.59 8.54
CA MET A 1 -38.00 29.68 7.68
C MET A 1 -37.71 28.41 8.47
N PRO A 2 -37.71 27.22 7.86
CA PRO A 2 -37.27 26.01 8.56
C PRO A 2 -35.83 26.21 9.07
N ASN A 3 -35.56 25.74 10.30
CA ASN A 3 -34.27 25.90 10.97
C ASN A 3 -33.26 24.89 10.42
N GLU A 4 -32.62 25.25 9.31
CA GLU A 4 -31.81 24.34 8.51
C GLU A 4 -30.42 24.90 8.24
N GLY A 5 -29.45 24.00 8.16
CA GLY A 5 -28.10 24.28 7.65
C GLY A 5 -27.84 23.54 6.34
N THR A 6 -26.63 23.68 5.82
CA THR A 6 -26.17 23.00 4.60
C THR A 6 -24.89 22.23 4.85
N PHE A 7 -24.91 20.94 4.55
CA PHE A 7 -23.71 20.13 4.45
C PHE A 7 -23.29 20.05 2.99
N ALA A 8 -22.12 20.60 2.66
CA ALA A 8 -21.54 20.53 1.32
C ALA A 8 -20.43 19.47 1.31
N LEU A 9 -20.53 18.51 0.38
CA LEU A 9 -19.62 17.37 0.29
C LEU A 9 -18.90 17.35 -1.07
N ASP A 10 -17.58 17.19 -0.99
CA ASP A 10 -16.76 16.66 -2.07
C ASP A 10 -16.10 15.36 -1.65
N LEU A 11 -15.92 14.46 -2.62
CA LEU A 11 -15.24 13.19 -2.42
C LEU A 11 -13.95 13.21 -3.25
N LEU A 12 -12.81 13.08 -2.57
CA LEU A 12 -11.49 13.14 -3.17
C LEU A 12 -10.86 11.74 -3.21
N GLY A 13 -10.13 11.43 -4.28
CA GLY A 13 -9.24 10.27 -4.32
C GLY A 13 -7.93 10.54 -3.58
N VAL A 14 -7.06 9.54 -3.52
CA VAL A 14 -5.70 9.68 -2.95
C VAL A 14 -4.83 10.68 -3.73
N GLU A 15 -5.18 10.95 -4.98
CA GLU A 15 -4.56 11.99 -5.81
C GLU A 15 -5.06 13.41 -5.48
N GLN A 16 -5.90 13.58 -4.45
CA GLN A 16 -6.49 14.87 -4.02
C GLN A 16 -7.33 15.54 -5.11
N GLN A 17 -7.88 14.75 -6.03
CA GLN A 17 -8.81 15.18 -7.07
C GLN A 17 -10.20 14.62 -6.78
N THR A 18 -11.25 15.34 -7.19
CA THR A 18 -12.63 14.84 -7.09
C THR A 18 -12.75 13.52 -7.82
N ILE A 19 -13.28 12.50 -7.13
CA ILE A 19 -13.49 11.19 -7.72
C ILE A 19 -14.58 11.22 -8.79
N THR A 20 -14.47 10.32 -9.75
CA THR A 20 -15.59 9.93 -10.61
C THR A 20 -16.19 8.63 -10.11
N ASP A 21 -17.42 8.69 -9.59
CA ASP A 21 -18.21 7.53 -9.18
C ASP A 21 -19.66 7.71 -9.66
N PRO A 22 -20.22 6.77 -10.45
CA PRO A 22 -21.57 6.91 -10.97
C PRO A 22 -22.66 6.74 -9.91
N ASP A 23 -22.34 6.13 -8.78
CA ASP A 23 -23.33 5.66 -7.82
C ASP A 23 -22.79 5.76 -6.38
N VAL A 24 -23.27 6.78 -5.66
CA VAL A 24 -22.92 7.05 -4.26
C VAL A 24 -24.20 7.21 -3.45
N ASP A 25 -24.34 6.36 -2.44
CA ASP A 25 -25.39 6.48 -1.44
C ASP A 25 -24.89 7.26 -0.24
N ILE A 26 -25.70 8.19 0.27
CA ILE A 26 -25.38 9.02 1.43
C ILE A 26 -26.56 9.03 2.39
N SER A 27 -26.33 8.61 3.62
CA SER A 27 -27.30 8.70 4.72
C SER A 27 -26.75 9.56 5.84
N PHE A 28 -27.58 10.49 6.33
CA PHE A 28 -27.27 11.34 7.47
C PHE A 28 -27.95 10.80 8.71
N HIS A 29 -27.16 10.58 9.75
CA HIS A 29 -27.61 9.97 11.00
C HIS A 29 -27.44 10.94 12.15
N ARG A 30 -28.32 10.85 13.14
CA ARG A 30 -28.15 11.52 14.42
C ARG A 30 -27.32 10.65 15.35
N GLY A 31 -26.23 11.19 15.89
CA GLY A 31 -25.27 10.44 16.71
C GLY A 31 -25.82 9.86 18.01
N SER A 32 -26.89 10.44 18.56
CA SER A 32 -27.47 9.99 19.83
C SER A 32 -28.25 8.67 19.73
N ASP A 33 -28.91 8.42 18.59
CA ASP A 33 -29.84 7.30 18.41
C ASP A 33 -29.64 6.56 17.07
N ASN A 34 -28.65 6.98 16.28
CA ASN A 34 -28.36 6.48 14.93
C ASN A 34 -29.53 6.60 13.94
N LYS A 35 -30.55 7.41 14.25
CA LYS A 35 -31.72 7.56 13.37
C LYS A 35 -31.34 8.31 12.11
N ILE A 36 -31.76 7.78 10.95
CA ILE A 36 -31.62 8.48 9.67
C ILE A 36 -32.47 9.75 9.69
N VAL A 37 -31.82 10.88 9.48
CA VAL A 37 -32.43 12.22 9.41
C VAL A 37 -32.67 12.62 7.95
N SER A 38 -31.82 12.17 7.03
CA SER A 38 -31.96 12.38 5.60
C SER A 38 -31.17 11.31 4.84
N GLN A 39 -31.56 11.03 3.60
CA GLN A 39 -30.87 10.10 2.72
C GLN A 39 -30.93 10.58 1.28
N SER A 40 -29.90 10.26 0.51
CA SER A 40 -29.86 10.47 -0.93
C SER A 40 -29.15 9.28 -1.55
N LEU A 41 -29.78 8.68 -2.56
CA LEU A 41 -29.31 7.44 -3.18
C LEU A 41 -28.91 7.71 -4.64
N ASN A 42 -28.03 6.87 -5.19
CA ASN A 42 -27.62 6.88 -6.59
C ASN A 42 -27.07 8.24 -7.06
N LEU A 43 -26.26 8.89 -6.22
CA LEU A 43 -25.66 10.18 -6.56
C LEU A 43 -24.38 9.98 -7.40
N ALA A 44 -24.32 10.62 -8.56
CA ALA A 44 -23.07 10.68 -9.33
C ALA A 44 -22.14 11.79 -8.82
N PHE A 45 -20.85 11.47 -8.68
CA PHE A 45 -19.76 12.42 -8.48
C PHE A 45 -18.80 12.38 -9.67
N PRO A 46 -18.27 13.54 -10.12
CA PRO A 46 -18.69 14.92 -9.82
C PRO A 46 -20.13 15.22 -10.31
N PRO A 47 -20.78 16.34 -9.89
CA PRO A 47 -20.26 17.45 -9.09
C PRO A 47 -20.41 17.27 -7.57
N LYS A 48 -19.74 18.15 -6.81
CA LYS A 48 -19.95 18.36 -5.36
C LYS A 48 -21.44 18.46 -5.03
N LYS A 49 -21.85 17.88 -3.90
CA LYS A 49 -23.26 17.84 -3.47
C LYS A 49 -23.50 18.75 -2.28
N LYS A 50 -24.74 19.25 -2.16
CA LYS A 50 -25.19 20.06 -1.03
C LYS A 50 -26.47 19.45 -0.48
N PHE A 51 -26.55 19.29 0.82
CA PHE A 51 -27.67 18.69 1.52
C PHE A 51 -28.22 19.68 2.54
N LYS A 52 -29.52 19.96 2.46
CA LYS A 52 -30.23 20.71 3.49
C LYS A 52 -30.59 19.75 4.62
N LEU A 53 -30.18 20.09 5.84
CA LEU A 53 -30.33 19.25 7.02
C LEU A 53 -30.86 20.09 8.20
N PRO A 54 -31.61 19.48 9.14
CA PRO A 54 -32.03 20.16 10.35
C PRO A 54 -30.83 20.70 11.14
N ALA A 55 -30.93 21.95 11.60
CA ALA A 55 -29.93 22.62 12.41
C ALA A 55 -30.29 22.57 13.92
N PHE A 56 -29.31 22.89 14.77
CA PHE A 56 -29.52 23.08 16.21
C PHE A 56 -30.61 24.16 16.44
N PRO A 57 -31.56 23.95 17.38
CA PRO A 57 -31.62 22.84 18.34
C PRO A 57 -32.37 21.58 17.86
N GLN A 58 -32.89 21.56 16.63
CA GLN A 58 -33.70 20.43 16.13
C GLN A 58 -32.88 19.16 15.94
N ALA A 59 -31.61 19.29 15.56
CA ALA A 59 -30.66 18.20 15.49
C ALA A 59 -29.26 18.67 15.91
N GLN A 60 -28.49 17.75 16.48
CA GLN A 60 -27.09 17.93 16.86
C GLN A 60 -26.33 16.61 16.70
N ASN A 61 -25.00 16.68 16.64
CA ASN A 61 -24.12 15.52 16.51
C ASN A 61 -24.51 14.63 15.33
N LEU A 62 -24.77 15.23 14.18
CA LEU A 62 -25.03 14.52 12.93
C LEU A 62 -23.73 13.93 12.37
N TYR A 63 -23.82 12.86 11.60
CA TYR A 63 -22.74 12.38 10.73
C TYR A 63 -23.33 11.81 9.44
N ALA A 64 -22.51 11.70 8.40
CA ALA A 64 -22.88 11.05 7.15
C ALA A 64 -22.17 9.70 7.02
N ASP A 65 -22.92 8.66 6.67
CA ASP A 65 -22.40 7.43 6.07
C ASP A 65 -22.44 7.59 4.55
N ILE A 66 -21.30 7.37 3.91
CA ILE A 66 -21.09 7.58 2.47
C ILE A 66 -20.62 6.27 1.88
N ALA A 67 -21.38 5.77 0.90
CA ALA A 67 -21.18 4.49 0.26
C ALA A 67 -21.03 4.66 -1.26
N PRO A 68 -19.82 4.95 -1.76
CA PRO A 68 -19.54 4.97 -3.19
C PRO A 68 -19.47 3.53 -3.74
N SER A 69 -19.92 3.32 -4.98
CA SER A 69 -19.93 1.99 -5.61
C SER A 69 -18.53 1.44 -5.92
N ARG A 70 -17.54 2.32 -6.17
CA ARG A 70 -16.17 1.93 -6.55
C ARG A 70 -15.14 2.15 -5.43
N TYR A 71 -15.51 2.81 -4.35
CA TYR A 71 -14.61 3.17 -3.27
C TYR A 71 -15.09 2.56 -1.96
N ARG A 72 -14.19 2.51 -0.98
CA ARG A 72 -14.50 2.04 0.38
C ARG A 72 -15.45 3.02 1.07
N LEU A 73 -16.28 2.48 1.96
CA LEU A 73 -17.20 3.24 2.78
C LEU A 73 -16.46 4.32 3.61
N ARG A 74 -17.09 5.47 3.78
CA ARG A 74 -16.51 6.64 4.46
C ARG A 74 -17.53 7.30 5.39
N LYS A 75 -17.06 7.73 6.56
CA LYS A 75 -17.82 8.61 7.46
C LYS A 75 -17.31 10.04 7.40
N SER A 76 -18.20 11.02 7.59
CA SER A 76 -17.82 12.45 7.63
C SER A 76 -17.18 12.92 8.93
N GLY A 77 -17.23 12.11 9.99
CA GLY A 77 -17.11 12.59 11.36
C GLY A 77 -18.37 13.33 11.83
N PHE A 78 -18.48 13.54 13.14
CA PHE A 78 -19.62 14.23 13.74
C PHE A 78 -19.57 15.75 13.48
N PHE A 79 -20.73 16.35 13.29
CA PHE A 79 -20.91 17.79 13.13
C PHE A 79 -22.27 18.25 13.67
N THR A 80 -22.40 19.54 13.94
CA THR A 80 -23.67 20.19 14.27
C THR A 80 -23.80 21.42 13.40
N LEU A 81 -24.95 21.60 12.76
CA LEU A 81 -25.25 22.78 11.95
C LEU A 81 -26.00 23.81 12.79
N THR A 82 -25.75 25.08 12.56
CA THR A 82 -26.56 26.20 13.03
C THR A 82 -27.42 26.78 11.89
N ASN A 83 -28.42 27.59 12.21
CA ASN A 83 -29.39 28.08 11.21
C ASN A 83 -28.70 28.87 10.09
N GLY A 84 -28.90 28.46 8.83
CA GLY A 84 -28.29 29.06 7.65
C GLY A 84 -26.80 28.74 7.45
N GLU A 85 -26.16 28.03 8.38
CA GLU A 85 -24.75 27.68 8.27
C GLU A 85 -24.48 26.74 7.10
N THR A 86 -23.31 26.86 6.49
CA THR A 86 -22.79 25.87 5.55
C THR A 86 -21.50 25.26 6.09
N ILE A 87 -21.53 23.95 6.36
CA ILE A 87 -20.32 23.18 6.63
C ILE A 87 -19.89 22.50 5.34
N ALA A 88 -18.67 22.79 4.90
CA ALA A 88 -18.03 22.08 3.79
C ALA A 88 -17.10 20.97 4.30
N ARG A 89 -17.15 19.81 3.63
CA ARG A 89 -16.26 18.68 3.86
C ARG A 89 -15.72 18.16 2.54
N ASN A 90 -14.41 18.03 2.47
CA ASN A 90 -13.73 17.28 1.42
C ASN A 90 -13.23 15.99 2.08
N LEU A 91 -13.77 14.85 1.68
CA LEU A 91 -13.41 13.57 2.29
C LEU A 91 -12.62 12.75 1.29
N THR A 92 -11.42 12.33 1.68
CA THR A 92 -10.67 11.34 0.92
C THR A 92 -11.32 9.96 1.08
N VAL A 93 -11.53 9.28 -0.04
CA VAL A 93 -11.98 7.89 -0.12
C VAL A 93 -10.91 7.04 -0.79
N LEU A 94 -10.83 5.78 -0.39
CA LEU A 94 -9.86 4.82 -0.92
C LEU A 94 -10.54 3.87 -1.89
N ARG A 95 -9.87 3.51 -2.98
CA ARG A 95 -10.42 2.57 -3.97
C ARG A 95 -10.72 1.20 -3.33
N ASP A 96 -11.85 0.58 -3.68
CA ASP A 96 -12.11 -0.83 -3.30
C ASP A 96 -11.33 -1.77 -4.23
N PRO A 97 -10.40 -2.61 -3.72
CA PRO A 97 -9.64 -3.51 -4.57
C PRO A 97 -10.47 -4.44 -5.47
N LYS A 98 -11.73 -4.72 -5.11
CA LYS A 98 -12.65 -5.52 -5.93
C LYS A 98 -13.17 -4.79 -7.16
N GLN A 99 -13.19 -3.46 -7.12
CA GLN A 99 -13.77 -2.61 -8.18
C GLN A 99 -12.70 -2.02 -9.11
N TRP A 100 -11.42 -2.23 -8.80
CA TRP A 100 -10.29 -1.66 -9.52
C TRP A 100 -9.30 -2.75 -9.97
N GLN A 101 -8.49 -2.41 -10.96
CA GLN A 101 -7.41 -3.25 -11.47
C GLN A 101 -6.19 -2.41 -11.85
N ALA A 102 -4.99 -2.99 -11.72
CA ALA A 102 -3.77 -2.37 -12.21
C ALA A 102 -3.72 -2.33 -13.74
N SER A 103 -3.38 -1.17 -14.28
CA SER A 103 -3.00 -0.93 -15.67
C SER A 103 -1.53 -0.53 -15.68
N PHE A 104 -0.67 -1.46 -16.09
CA PHE A 104 0.78 -1.30 -16.03
C PHE A 104 1.30 -0.44 -17.17
N THR A 105 2.30 0.38 -16.87
CA THR A 105 3.12 1.03 -17.88
C THR A 105 3.92 -0.06 -18.62
N PRO A 106 3.87 -0.11 -19.96
CA PRO A 106 4.63 -1.09 -20.73
C PRO A 106 6.13 -1.04 -20.44
N TRP A 107 6.82 -2.17 -20.51
CA TRP A 107 8.24 -2.29 -20.14
C TRP A 107 9.14 -1.22 -20.80
N GLN A 108 8.95 -1.00 -22.10
CA GLN A 108 9.73 -0.02 -22.87
C GLN A 108 9.35 1.44 -22.59
N GLN A 109 8.18 1.66 -21.98
CA GLN A 109 7.66 2.97 -21.62
C GLN A 109 7.85 3.30 -20.13
N LEU A 110 8.44 2.38 -19.35
CA LEU A 110 8.80 2.66 -17.96
C LEU A 110 9.74 3.87 -17.89
N PRO A 111 9.47 4.85 -17.01
CA PRO A 111 10.27 6.06 -16.93
C PRO A 111 11.69 5.79 -16.46
N LYS A 112 12.57 6.78 -16.65
CA LYS A 112 13.99 6.69 -16.23
C LYS A 112 14.16 6.36 -14.76
N SER A 113 13.22 6.77 -13.91
CA SER A 113 13.21 6.43 -12.48
C SER A 113 13.26 4.92 -12.25
N PHE A 114 12.72 4.08 -13.15
CA PHE A 114 12.71 2.62 -13.08
C PHE A 114 13.97 1.94 -13.65
N LYS A 115 15.02 2.71 -14.00
CA LYS A 115 16.24 2.14 -14.59
C LYS A 115 16.86 1.05 -13.69
N SER A 116 17.00 1.32 -12.39
CA SER A 116 17.59 0.36 -11.45
C SER A 116 16.74 -0.92 -11.32
N LEU A 117 15.41 -0.81 -11.30
CA LEU A 117 14.54 -1.99 -11.31
C LEU A 117 14.76 -2.83 -12.56
N ARG A 118 14.84 -2.20 -13.74
CA ARG A 118 15.06 -2.92 -15.01
C ARG A 118 16.39 -3.66 -15.02
N GLU A 119 17.46 -3.02 -14.55
CA GLU A 119 18.79 -3.64 -14.45
C GLU A 119 18.81 -4.82 -13.47
N VAL A 120 18.14 -4.69 -12.32
CA VAL A 120 17.98 -5.79 -11.36
C VAL A 120 17.21 -6.95 -11.98
N LEU A 121 16.06 -6.68 -12.62
CA LEU A 121 15.24 -7.72 -13.24
C LEU A 121 15.96 -8.43 -14.41
N GLN A 122 16.79 -7.72 -15.18
CA GLN A 122 17.63 -8.32 -16.21
C GLN A 122 18.68 -9.30 -15.65
N ARG A 123 19.11 -9.12 -14.40
CA ARG A 123 20.04 -10.01 -13.68
C ARG A 123 19.35 -11.03 -12.78
N SER A 124 18.02 -11.12 -12.84
CA SER A 124 17.19 -11.96 -11.96
C SER A 124 16.59 -13.13 -12.73
N PRO A 125 17.34 -14.23 -12.93
CA PRO A 125 16.78 -15.41 -13.55
C PRO A 125 15.84 -16.13 -12.60
N ASN A 126 14.86 -16.84 -13.16
CA ASN A 126 14.00 -17.79 -12.44
C ASN A 126 13.23 -17.16 -11.26
N ILE A 127 12.68 -15.96 -11.44
CA ILE A 127 11.85 -15.31 -10.41
C ILE A 127 10.58 -16.13 -10.22
N ASN A 128 10.40 -16.68 -9.03
CA ASN A 128 9.17 -17.41 -8.70
C ASN A 128 8.09 -16.48 -8.10
N VAL A 129 6.83 -16.89 -8.23
CA VAL A 129 5.69 -16.18 -7.63
C VAL A 129 5.24 -16.92 -6.37
N LYS A 130 5.36 -16.29 -5.20
CA LYS A 130 5.11 -16.91 -3.89
C LYS A 130 3.76 -17.62 -3.80
N GLU A 131 2.69 -16.94 -4.20
CA GLU A 131 1.32 -17.46 -4.10
C GLU A 131 0.97 -18.47 -5.21
N LYS A 132 1.84 -18.64 -6.21
CA LYS A 132 1.70 -19.54 -7.35
C LYS A 132 3.04 -20.21 -7.67
N LYS A 133 3.49 -21.11 -6.78
CA LYS A 133 4.81 -21.78 -6.86
C LYS A 133 5.11 -22.47 -8.20
N SER A 134 4.09 -22.86 -8.96
CA SER A 134 4.24 -23.45 -10.30
C SER A 134 4.61 -22.42 -11.38
N LEU A 135 4.48 -21.13 -11.10
CA LEU A 135 4.80 -20.04 -12.00
C LEU A 135 6.19 -19.49 -11.66
N ILE A 136 7.11 -19.69 -12.59
CA ILE A 136 8.47 -19.20 -12.54
C ILE A 136 8.72 -18.44 -13.83
N PHE A 137 9.13 -17.18 -13.72
CA PHE A 137 9.57 -16.38 -14.86
C PHE A 137 11.04 -16.69 -15.11
N PRO A 138 11.42 -17.32 -16.25
CA PRO A 138 12.83 -17.52 -16.58
C PRO A 138 13.59 -16.19 -16.59
N LEU A 139 12.95 -15.15 -17.11
CA LEU A 139 13.38 -13.76 -17.02
C LEU A 139 12.14 -12.84 -17.01
N PHE A 140 12.01 -11.97 -16.01
CA PHE A 140 10.84 -11.10 -15.86
C PHE A 140 11.05 -9.71 -16.49
N THR A 141 11.22 -9.69 -17.80
CA THR A 141 11.50 -8.46 -18.58
C THR A 141 10.67 -8.45 -19.88
N SER A 142 10.53 -7.28 -20.51
CA SER A 142 9.91 -7.14 -21.84
C SER A 142 8.54 -7.83 -21.92
N GLU A 143 8.37 -8.78 -22.85
CA GLU A 143 7.11 -9.51 -23.04
C GLU A 143 6.63 -10.25 -21.79
N ALA A 144 7.55 -10.83 -20.99
CA ALA A 144 7.17 -11.52 -19.76
C ALA A 144 6.63 -10.54 -18.70
N TYR A 145 7.16 -9.31 -18.67
CA TYR A 145 6.65 -8.25 -17.82
C TYR A 145 5.29 -7.74 -18.33
N ASP A 146 5.13 -7.52 -19.63
CA ASP A 146 3.91 -6.95 -20.21
C ASP A 146 2.75 -7.96 -20.32
N GLY A 147 3.07 -9.24 -20.51
CA GLY A 147 2.11 -10.32 -20.76
C GLY A 147 1.58 -11.04 -19.52
N VAL A 148 1.74 -10.48 -18.32
CA VAL A 148 1.22 -11.08 -17.07
C VAL A 148 -0.30 -11.07 -17.06
N THR A 149 -0.93 -12.24 -16.94
CA THR A 149 -2.39 -12.39 -16.89
C THR A 149 -2.90 -13.13 -15.66
N ASP A 150 -2.08 -13.98 -15.04
CA ASP A 150 -2.43 -14.69 -13.80
C ASP A 150 -2.66 -13.67 -12.66
N GLU A 151 -3.79 -13.79 -11.96
CA GLU A 151 -4.19 -12.83 -10.93
C GLU A 151 -3.16 -12.71 -9.80
N LYS A 152 -2.56 -13.83 -9.36
CA LYS A 152 -1.56 -13.82 -8.29
C LYS A 152 -0.27 -13.17 -8.76
N ALA A 153 0.12 -13.43 -10.01
CA ALA A 153 1.26 -12.76 -10.63
C ALA A 153 1.03 -11.25 -10.84
N LEU A 154 -0.19 -10.83 -11.20
CA LEU A 154 -0.58 -9.42 -11.29
C LEU A 154 -0.45 -8.71 -9.93
N LEU A 155 -0.94 -9.33 -8.86
CA LEU A 155 -0.79 -8.80 -7.51
C LEU A 155 0.68 -8.76 -7.07
N ALA A 156 1.47 -9.80 -7.36
CA ALA A 156 2.90 -9.82 -7.05
C ALA A 156 3.69 -8.76 -7.83
N LYS A 157 3.37 -8.54 -9.12
CA LYS A 157 3.95 -7.46 -9.94
C LYS A 157 3.61 -6.09 -9.36
N THR A 158 2.36 -5.90 -8.94
CA THR A 158 1.90 -4.67 -8.28
C THR A 158 2.69 -4.41 -7.00
N ALA A 159 2.83 -5.43 -6.16
CA ALA A 159 3.59 -5.35 -4.91
C ALA A 159 5.07 -5.04 -5.14
N LEU A 160 5.70 -5.70 -6.13
CA LEU A 160 7.07 -5.42 -6.54
C LEU A 160 7.26 -3.94 -6.88
N LEU A 161 6.36 -3.37 -7.69
CA LEU A 161 6.46 -1.96 -8.10
C LEU A 161 6.26 -0.99 -6.93
N ASN A 162 5.33 -1.30 -6.01
CA ASN A 162 5.13 -0.51 -4.79
C ASN A 162 6.35 -0.57 -3.85
N LEU A 163 6.89 -1.77 -3.63
CA LEU A 163 8.07 -1.99 -2.82
C LEU A 163 9.30 -1.33 -3.42
N TYR A 164 9.46 -1.41 -4.75
CA TYR A 164 10.50 -0.70 -5.48
C TYR A 164 10.40 0.82 -5.26
N ALA A 165 9.21 1.39 -5.43
CA ALA A 165 9.00 2.82 -5.20
C ALA A 165 9.34 3.19 -3.75
N LYS A 166 8.83 2.45 -2.75
CA LYS A 166 9.10 2.70 -1.33
C LYS A 166 10.59 2.60 -0.99
N THR A 167 11.27 1.54 -1.44
CA THR A 167 12.71 1.32 -1.19
C THR A 167 13.62 2.25 -1.98
N THR A 168 13.12 2.89 -3.04
CA THR A 168 13.84 3.94 -3.78
C THR A 168 13.64 5.32 -3.15
N LEU A 169 12.50 5.57 -2.52
CA LEU A 169 12.23 6.82 -1.79
C LEU A 169 12.95 6.87 -0.43
N LEU A 170 13.09 5.72 0.23
CA LEU A 170 13.76 5.62 1.52
C LEU A 170 15.28 5.52 1.35
N ILE A 171 15.98 6.58 1.74
CA ILE A 171 17.45 6.60 1.88
C ILE A 171 17.85 5.87 3.15
N GLU A 172 18.92 5.07 3.09
CA GLU A 172 19.46 4.43 4.29
C GLU A 172 19.98 5.50 5.28
N PRO A 173 19.68 5.40 6.59
CA PRO A 173 19.94 6.49 7.53
C PRO A 173 21.36 6.52 8.11
N VAL A 174 22.20 5.51 7.86
CA VAL A 174 23.51 5.38 8.52
C VAL A 174 24.56 6.25 7.83
N HIS A 175 24.61 6.18 6.50
CA HIS A 175 25.48 7.03 5.69
C HIS A 175 24.69 8.15 4.99
N ASN A 176 23.37 7.99 4.85
CA ASN A 176 22.47 8.92 4.18
C ASN A 176 22.88 9.22 2.73
N GLN A 177 23.32 8.19 2.00
CA GLN A 177 23.89 8.34 0.66
C GLN A 177 23.05 7.71 -0.44
N GLN A 178 22.44 6.56 -0.20
CA GLN A 178 21.78 5.78 -1.26
C GLN A 178 20.44 5.18 -0.83
N PRO A 179 19.49 4.97 -1.76
CA PRO A 179 18.23 4.30 -1.45
C PRO A 179 18.44 2.84 -1.06
N TRP A 180 17.53 2.28 -0.26
CA TRP A 180 17.57 0.86 0.09
C TRP A 180 17.57 -0.08 -1.12
N PHE A 181 16.85 0.27 -2.20
CA PHE A 181 16.82 -0.58 -3.39
C PHE A 181 18.18 -0.68 -4.10
N SER A 182 19.10 0.28 -3.90
CA SER A 182 20.40 0.28 -4.56
C SER A 182 21.28 -0.93 -4.19
N PHE A 183 21.04 -1.54 -3.03
CA PHE A 183 21.76 -2.73 -2.57
C PHE A 183 21.24 -4.04 -3.20
N VAL A 184 20.12 -4.00 -3.93
CA VAL A 184 19.52 -5.19 -4.53
C VAL A 184 20.33 -5.63 -5.75
N ILE A 185 20.92 -6.83 -5.68
CA ILE A 185 21.70 -7.42 -6.77
C ILE A 185 20.76 -8.09 -7.78
N ARG A 186 19.89 -8.98 -7.27
CA ARG A 186 18.88 -9.72 -8.02
C ARG A 186 17.71 -10.14 -7.14
N ILE A 187 16.53 -10.30 -7.74
CA ILE A 187 15.30 -10.77 -7.11
C ILE A 187 15.16 -12.27 -7.37
N LEU A 188 14.76 -13.02 -6.34
CA LEU A 188 14.55 -14.48 -6.38
C LEU A 188 13.06 -14.84 -6.37
N GLN A 189 12.26 -14.06 -5.65
CA GLN A 189 10.83 -14.28 -5.49
C GLN A 189 10.09 -12.95 -5.41
N ILE A 190 8.91 -12.89 -6.02
CA ILE A 190 7.93 -11.84 -5.78
C ILE A 190 6.66 -12.44 -5.19
N GLY A 191 6.00 -11.70 -4.31
CA GLY A 191 4.73 -12.10 -3.70
C GLY A 191 3.80 -10.90 -3.53
N ARG A 192 2.62 -11.14 -2.97
CA ARG A 192 1.54 -10.14 -2.88
C ARG A 192 1.88 -8.90 -2.03
N GLU A 193 2.85 -9.01 -1.14
CA GLU A 193 3.24 -7.96 -0.17
C GLU A 193 4.76 -7.91 0.07
N ARG A 194 5.54 -8.71 -0.68
CA ARG A 194 6.98 -8.85 -0.44
C ARG A 194 7.76 -9.21 -1.68
N PHE A 195 9.08 -9.02 -1.64
CA PHE A 195 10.00 -9.70 -2.53
C PHE A 195 11.19 -10.24 -1.73
N ILE A 196 11.76 -11.36 -2.22
CA ILE A 196 13.01 -11.92 -1.72
C ILE A 196 14.12 -11.64 -2.73
N ALA A 197 15.26 -11.15 -2.26
CA ALA A 197 16.38 -10.76 -3.10
C ALA A 197 17.72 -11.21 -2.52
N GLN A 198 18.73 -11.31 -3.38
CA GLN A 198 20.13 -11.26 -2.99
C GLN A 198 20.58 -9.80 -2.97
N VAL A 199 21.35 -9.41 -1.97
CA VAL A 199 21.78 -8.03 -1.75
C VAL A 199 23.27 -7.91 -1.48
N ASP A 200 23.79 -6.70 -1.66
CA ASP A 200 25.14 -6.33 -1.26
C ASP A 200 25.32 -6.47 0.27
N PRO A 201 26.42 -7.11 0.74
CA PRO A 201 26.71 -7.26 2.17
C PRO A 201 26.73 -5.94 2.96
N GLN A 202 27.03 -4.80 2.32
CA GLN A 202 26.99 -3.47 2.95
C GLN A 202 25.62 -3.17 3.54
N MET A 203 24.53 -3.61 2.90
CA MET A 203 23.17 -3.47 3.45
C MET A 203 23.05 -4.15 4.81
N GLY A 204 23.66 -5.34 4.97
CA GLY A 204 23.69 -6.06 6.23
C GLY A 204 24.42 -5.30 7.33
N THR A 205 25.54 -4.66 7.01
CA THR A 205 26.28 -3.80 7.94
C THR A 205 25.41 -2.64 8.43
N ILE A 206 24.76 -1.93 7.51
CA ILE A 206 23.88 -0.79 7.81
C ILE A 206 22.70 -1.24 8.70
N VAL A 207 22.03 -2.32 8.34
CA VAL A 207 20.86 -2.81 9.08
C VAL A 207 21.25 -3.29 10.49
N ARG A 208 22.43 -3.91 10.68
CA ARG A 208 22.94 -4.23 12.02
C ARG A 208 23.22 -2.96 12.82
N THR A 209 23.88 -1.97 12.22
CA THR A 209 24.14 -0.67 12.87
C THR A 209 22.84 -0.03 13.36
N ILE A 210 21.78 -0.03 12.55
CA ILE A 210 20.46 0.48 12.95
C ILE A 210 19.90 -0.34 14.11
N LYS A 211 19.86 -1.68 13.96
CA LYS A 211 19.31 -2.60 14.94
C LYS A 211 19.98 -2.48 16.31
N ASP A 212 21.30 -2.24 16.33
CA ASP A 212 22.08 -2.16 17.57
C ASP A 212 22.05 -0.75 18.19
N ASN A 213 21.54 0.27 17.47
CA ASN A 213 21.48 1.67 17.90
C ASN A 213 20.09 2.31 17.71
N LEU A 214 19.00 1.59 18.01
CA LEU A 214 17.62 2.07 17.77
C LEU A 214 17.27 3.39 18.48
N ASN A 215 17.97 3.72 19.58
CA ASN A 215 17.84 5.01 20.26
C ASN A 215 18.27 6.20 19.38
N GLN A 216 19.21 5.99 18.45
CA GLN A 216 19.66 6.97 17.47
C GLN A 216 18.76 6.94 16.22
N TYR A 217 18.31 5.75 15.82
CA TYR A 217 17.47 5.53 14.64
C TYR A 217 15.99 5.30 15.01
N LYS A 218 15.37 6.31 15.65
CA LYS A 218 14.02 6.23 16.23
C LYS A 218 12.90 5.89 15.24
N MET A 219 13.14 6.07 13.94
CA MET A 219 12.22 5.70 12.86
C MET A 219 12.20 4.19 12.56
N TYR A 220 12.98 3.39 13.29
CA TYR A 220 13.04 1.95 13.18
C TYR A 220 12.80 1.28 14.53
N LYS A 221 12.29 0.05 14.49
CA LYS A 221 12.12 -0.81 15.66
C LYS A 221 12.62 -2.22 15.43
N HIS A 222 12.87 -2.91 16.54
CA HIS A 222 13.21 -4.32 16.54
C HIS A 222 12.00 -5.18 16.12
N THR A 223 12.29 -6.27 15.42
CA THR A 223 11.30 -7.28 15.03
C THR A 223 11.97 -8.64 14.92
N ASN A 224 11.19 -9.71 15.13
CA ASN A 224 11.72 -11.07 15.13
C ASN A 224 11.96 -11.55 13.70
N ALA A 225 13.24 -11.63 13.32
CA ALA A 225 13.66 -12.11 12.00
C ALA A 225 13.25 -13.56 11.70
N GLN A 226 13.07 -14.40 12.73
CA GLN A 226 12.81 -15.83 12.55
C GLN A 226 11.44 -16.13 11.94
N ASN A 227 10.48 -15.22 12.08
CA ASN A 227 9.15 -15.34 11.46
C ASN A 227 9.21 -15.31 9.92
N HIS A 228 10.34 -14.88 9.36
CA HIS A 228 10.55 -14.77 7.91
C HIS A 228 11.38 -15.92 7.33
N TYR A 229 11.89 -16.83 8.18
CA TYR A 229 12.79 -17.89 7.74
C TYR A 229 12.19 -18.75 6.62
N GLU A 230 10.94 -19.20 6.76
CA GLU A 230 10.30 -20.05 5.76
C GLU A 230 10.10 -19.34 4.41
N ASN A 231 9.90 -18.01 4.44
CA ASN A 231 9.79 -17.21 3.21
C ASN A 231 11.14 -17.15 2.49
N VAL A 232 12.21 -16.86 3.23
CA VAL A 232 13.56 -16.75 2.67
C VAL A 232 14.06 -18.11 2.19
N ALA A 233 13.97 -19.14 3.04
CA ALA A 233 14.41 -20.50 2.73
C ALA A 233 13.61 -21.10 1.57
N GLY A 234 12.31 -20.84 1.48
CA GLY A 234 11.47 -21.31 0.39
C GLY A 234 11.68 -20.58 -0.94
N ALA A 235 12.31 -19.40 -0.93
CA ALA A 235 12.64 -18.63 -2.13
C ALA A 235 14.08 -18.84 -2.60
N ALA A 236 14.98 -19.23 -1.69
CA ALA A 236 16.37 -19.52 -2.01
C ALA A 236 16.46 -20.74 -2.96
N PRO A 237 17.41 -20.74 -3.91
CA PRO A 237 17.80 -21.94 -4.64
C PRO A 237 18.07 -23.12 -3.70
N ALA A 238 17.77 -24.35 -4.14
CA ALA A 238 17.79 -25.54 -3.28
C ALA A 238 19.20 -25.90 -2.76
N ASP A 239 20.23 -25.47 -3.46
CA ASP A 239 21.65 -25.58 -3.13
C ASP A 239 22.14 -24.50 -2.15
N PHE A 240 21.32 -23.49 -1.84
CA PHE A 240 21.68 -22.45 -0.90
C PHE A 240 21.40 -22.89 0.53
N LYS A 241 22.32 -22.57 1.45
CA LYS A 241 22.18 -22.84 2.88
C LYS A 241 21.89 -21.56 3.65
N VAL A 242 20.62 -21.32 3.98
CA VAL A 242 20.20 -20.18 4.82
C VAL A 242 20.55 -20.41 6.29
N LEU A 243 21.30 -19.49 6.90
CA LEU A 243 21.76 -19.58 8.28
C LEU A 243 20.73 -18.96 9.24
N LYS A 244 19.66 -19.71 9.52
CA LYS A 244 18.52 -19.29 10.35
C LYS A 244 18.93 -18.50 11.61
N SER A 245 19.83 -19.04 12.44
CA SER A 245 20.24 -18.42 13.70
C SER A 245 20.96 -17.08 13.57
N LYS A 246 21.41 -16.72 12.36
CA LYS A 246 22.12 -15.45 12.09
C LYS A 246 21.23 -14.40 11.44
N MET A 247 19.93 -14.66 11.24
CA MET A 247 18.99 -13.70 10.67
C MET A 247 18.77 -12.51 11.60
N PHE A 248 18.58 -11.33 11.02
CA PHE A 248 18.32 -10.08 11.75
C PHE A 248 17.38 -9.18 10.95
N SER A 249 16.64 -8.31 11.63
CA SER A 249 15.60 -7.52 11.00
C SER A 249 15.39 -6.17 11.68
N ILE A 250 14.96 -5.19 10.89
CA ILE A 250 14.44 -3.89 11.33
C ILE A 250 13.11 -3.63 10.62
N LYS A 251 12.19 -2.93 11.29
CA LYS A 251 10.93 -2.47 10.70
C LYS A 251 10.84 -0.95 10.83
N SER A 252 10.44 -0.24 9.79
CA SER A 252 10.16 1.20 9.92
C SER A 252 8.98 1.42 10.86
N ASP A 253 8.99 2.54 11.56
CA ASP A 253 7.99 2.87 12.59
C ASP A 253 6.80 3.67 12.04
N GLU A 254 6.69 3.78 10.72
CA GLU A 254 5.55 4.41 10.06
C GLU A 254 4.26 3.67 10.46
N GLU A 255 3.22 4.43 10.81
CA GLU A 255 1.94 3.86 11.21
C GLU A 255 1.26 3.08 10.08
N THR A 256 1.63 3.36 8.83
CA THR A 256 1.01 2.82 7.61
C THR A 256 2.08 2.62 6.52
N GLY A 257 2.03 1.49 5.81
CA GLY A 257 2.99 1.15 4.76
C GLY A 257 4.43 1.00 5.25
N ASN A 258 4.59 0.48 6.48
CA ASN A 258 5.93 0.28 7.03
C ASN A 258 6.63 -0.89 6.37
N ILE A 259 7.93 -0.71 6.18
CA ILE A 259 8.79 -1.70 5.53
C ILE A 259 9.57 -2.47 6.58
N GLN A 260 9.55 -3.79 6.47
CA GLN A 260 10.40 -4.67 7.24
C GLN A 260 11.51 -5.22 6.33
N LEU A 261 12.75 -4.99 6.75
CA LEU A 261 13.94 -5.47 6.08
C LEU A 261 14.51 -6.60 6.92
N THR A 262 14.32 -7.84 6.48
CA THR A 262 14.86 -9.02 7.16
C THR A 262 15.99 -9.62 6.35
N LEU A 263 17.19 -9.64 6.94
CA LEU A 263 18.40 -10.10 6.29
C LEU A 263 18.75 -11.49 6.81
N ALA A 264 19.11 -12.38 5.90
CA ALA A 264 19.47 -13.76 6.17
C ALA A 264 20.81 -14.09 5.52
N PRO A 265 21.88 -14.20 6.33
CA PRO A 265 23.13 -14.75 5.84
C PRO A 265 22.91 -16.16 5.29
N ALA A 266 23.48 -16.44 4.13
CA ALA A 266 23.41 -17.75 3.50
C ALA A 266 24.75 -18.11 2.84
N ARG A 267 24.87 -19.37 2.41
CA ARG A 267 25.93 -19.81 1.50
C ARG A 267 25.31 -20.26 0.20
N ASP A 268 25.92 -19.91 -0.91
CA ASP A 268 25.50 -20.43 -2.22
C ASP A 268 26.07 -21.85 -2.47
N ALA A 269 25.88 -22.34 -3.69
CA ALA A 269 26.32 -23.67 -4.13
C ALA A 269 27.84 -23.86 -4.07
N GLU A 270 28.62 -22.78 -4.25
CA GLU A 270 30.07 -22.78 -4.24
C GLU A 270 30.62 -22.62 -2.82
N GLY A 271 29.75 -22.30 -1.86
CA GLY A 271 30.06 -22.14 -0.45
C GLY A 271 30.38 -20.68 -0.08
N ASP A 272 30.24 -19.76 -1.02
CA ASP A 272 30.49 -18.33 -0.85
C ASP A 272 29.42 -17.70 0.03
N GLU A 273 29.84 -16.73 0.83
CA GLU A 273 28.92 -16.03 1.73
C GLU A 273 28.11 -15.00 0.97
N ILE A 274 26.79 -15.17 1.01
CA ILE A 274 25.83 -14.26 0.39
C ILE A 274 24.85 -13.73 1.45
N LEU A 275 24.17 -12.65 1.10
CA LEU A 275 23.12 -12.08 1.94
C LEU A 275 21.80 -12.06 1.19
N LEU A 276 20.79 -12.69 1.78
CA LEU A 276 19.42 -12.65 1.28
C LEU A 276 18.62 -11.62 2.08
N LEU A 277 17.67 -10.97 1.40
CA LEU A 277 16.76 -9.97 1.94
C LEU A 277 15.33 -10.43 1.70
N ASP A 278 14.51 -10.44 2.75
CA ASP A 278 13.05 -10.37 2.65
C ASP A 278 12.63 -8.92 2.89
N VAL A 279 12.09 -8.29 1.84
CA VAL A 279 11.43 -6.98 1.94
C VAL A 279 9.94 -7.22 2.04
N ASP A 280 9.38 -6.91 3.21
CA ASP A 280 7.96 -7.10 3.50
C ASP A 280 7.32 -5.74 3.80
N ILE A 281 6.14 -5.46 3.21
CA ILE A 281 5.38 -4.25 3.52
C ILE A 281 4.05 -4.60 4.15
N ASP A 282 3.73 -3.87 5.21
CA ASP A 282 2.55 -4.10 6.01
C ASP A 282 1.70 -2.82 6.08
N GLU A 283 0.39 -2.98 5.86
CA GLU A 283 -0.59 -1.96 6.20
C GLU A 283 -1.08 -2.30 7.60
N ASN A 284 -0.56 -1.63 8.62
CA ASN A 284 -0.91 -1.91 10.03
C ASN A 284 -2.37 -1.54 10.39
N GLY A 285 -3.26 -1.43 9.40
CA GLY A 285 -4.68 -1.14 9.50
C GLY A 285 -5.01 0.28 9.97
N THR A 286 -4.03 1.14 10.22
CA THR A 286 -4.20 2.48 10.78
C THR A 286 -4.68 3.49 9.73
N LEU A 287 -4.24 3.36 8.47
CA LEU A 287 -4.72 4.19 7.36
C LEU A 287 -6.21 3.95 7.19
N MET A 288 -6.59 2.67 7.23
CA MET A 288 -7.96 2.22 7.17
C MET A 288 -8.79 2.62 8.39
N LYS A 289 -8.22 2.64 9.58
CA LYS A 289 -8.93 3.14 10.78
C LYS A 289 -9.20 4.63 10.70
N HIS A 290 -8.23 5.46 10.29
CA HIS A 290 -8.41 6.92 10.21
C HIS A 290 -9.22 7.37 8.99
N LEU A 291 -9.12 6.67 7.86
CA LEU A 291 -9.81 7.02 6.61
C LEU A 291 -11.10 6.26 6.35
N CYS A 292 -11.35 5.11 6.98
CA CYS A 292 -12.57 4.33 6.74
C CYS A 292 -13.31 4.02 8.04
N ASP A 293 -13.25 4.94 9.01
CA ASP A 293 -13.88 4.85 10.33
C ASP A 293 -15.18 4.03 10.26
N MET A 294 -15.09 2.80 10.78
CA MET A 294 -16.13 1.77 10.76
C MET A 294 -16.26 0.93 9.48
N PHE A 295 -15.33 0.01 9.22
CA PHE A 295 -15.60 -1.42 9.01
C PHE A 295 -14.33 -2.21 9.32
N LYS A 296 -14.33 -2.96 10.44
CA LYS A 296 -13.36 -4.01 10.71
C LYS A 296 -13.61 -5.17 9.72
N HIS A 297 -13.36 -4.97 8.42
CA HIS A 297 -13.07 -6.11 7.59
C HIS A 297 -11.69 -6.60 8.02
N ILE A 298 -11.74 -7.56 8.94
CA ILE A 298 -10.65 -8.44 9.31
C ILE A 298 -9.96 -8.84 8.01
N PHE A 299 -8.71 -8.41 7.83
CA PHE A 299 -7.84 -8.86 6.76
C PHE A 299 -7.58 -10.35 6.97
N LEU A 300 -8.48 -11.21 6.49
CA LEU A 300 -8.33 -12.67 6.56
C LEU A 300 -7.26 -13.21 5.59
N GLY A 301 -6.49 -12.36 4.90
CA GLY A 301 -5.63 -12.78 3.79
C GLY A 301 -4.45 -11.86 3.42
N GLY A 302 -3.86 -11.15 4.39
CA GLY A 302 -2.65 -10.33 4.18
C GLY A 302 -2.90 -8.97 3.50
N THR A 303 -1.85 -8.16 3.40
CA THR A 303 -1.93 -6.79 2.86
C THR A 303 -2.26 -6.85 1.36
N HIS A 304 -3.24 -6.06 0.90
CA HIS A 304 -3.54 -5.96 -0.54
C HIS A 304 -2.60 -4.92 -1.18
N PRO A 305 -1.94 -5.19 -2.32
CA PRO A 305 -0.98 -4.26 -2.91
C PRO A 305 -1.65 -2.95 -3.37
N TYR A 306 -2.95 -2.95 -3.66
CA TYR A 306 -3.68 -1.70 -3.92
C TYR A 306 -3.86 -0.84 -2.65
N ASP A 307 -3.83 -1.41 -1.46
CA ASP A 307 -3.91 -0.60 -0.24
C ASP A 307 -2.58 0.12 0.00
N ILE A 308 -1.47 -0.56 -0.31
CA ILE A 308 -0.14 0.05 -0.35
C ILE A 308 -0.05 1.12 -1.45
N HIS A 309 -0.66 0.91 -2.62
CA HIS A 309 -0.76 1.94 -3.65
C HIS A 309 -1.40 3.21 -3.10
N GLU A 310 -2.58 3.09 -2.50
CA GLU A 310 -3.34 4.21 -1.96
C GLU A 310 -2.52 4.95 -0.88
N TYR A 311 -1.83 4.22 0.00
CA TYR A 311 -0.89 4.80 0.96
C TYR A 311 0.25 5.58 0.27
N LEU A 312 0.96 4.96 -0.68
CA LEU A 312 2.09 5.59 -1.36
C LEU A 312 1.66 6.85 -2.11
N ARG A 313 0.46 6.86 -2.70
CA ARG A 313 -0.10 8.04 -3.37
C ARG A 313 -0.45 9.15 -2.38
N LEU A 314 -0.87 8.83 -1.15
CA LEU A 314 -1.11 9.82 -0.09
C LEU A 314 0.19 10.39 0.49
N ALA A 315 1.14 9.53 0.84
CA ALA A 315 2.41 9.92 1.44
C ALA A 315 3.37 10.57 0.44
N HIS A 316 3.30 10.15 -0.82
CA HIS A 316 4.23 10.52 -1.89
C HIS A 316 3.47 10.74 -3.22
N SER A 317 2.64 11.79 -3.29
CA SER A 317 1.73 12.06 -4.42
C SER A 317 2.38 12.18 -5.80
N THR A 318 3.69 12.45 -5.85
CA THR A 318 4.47 12.55 -7.09
C THR A 318 5.22 11.27 -7.44
N ALA A 319 5.20 10.24 -6.58
CA ALA A 319 5.88 8.98 -6.85
C ALA A 319 5.19 8.23 -8.00
N ASP A 320 5.97 7.92 -9.03
CA ASP A 320 5.54 7.03 -10.10
C ASP A 320 5.65 5.58 -9.62
N LEU A 321 4.55 4.84 -9.74
CA LEU A 321 4.45 3.44 -9.32
C LEU A 321 4.55 2.47 -10.51
N GLY A 322 4.74 2.95 -11.74
CA GLY A 322 4.87 2.10 -12.93
C GLY A 322 3.56 1.44 -13.36
N TYR A 323 2.45 1.82 -12.73
CA TYR A 323 1.09 1.45 -13.08
C TYR A 323 0.09 2.46 -12.48
N ARG A 324 -1.15 2.39 -12.95
CA ARG A 324 -2.29 3.12 -12.36
C ARG A 324 -3.43 2.16 -12.05
N LEU A 325 -4.28 2.52 -11.09
CA LEU A 325 -5.53 1.80 -10.87
C LEU A 325 -6.59 2.33 -11.82
N MET A 326 -7.24 1.41 -12.54
CA MET A 326 -8.36 1.69 -13.43
C MET A 326 -9.61 0.97 -12.92
N PRO A 327 -10.81 1.56 -13.05
CA PRO A 327 -12.04 0.84 -12.74
C PRO A 327 -12.13 -0.43 -13.56
N ARG A 328 -12.58 -1.53 -12.95
CA ARG A 328 -12.91 -2.74 -13.70
C ARG A 328 -14.08 -2.43 -14.63
N ARG A 329 -14.04 -2.98 -15.84
CA ARG A 329 -15.19 -2.94 -16.73
C ARG A 329 -16.23 -3.91 -16.18
N SER A 330 -17.41 -3.38 -15.86
CA SER A 330 -18.61 -4.14 -15.51
C SER A 330 -19.11 -4.95 -16.70
#